data_AF-A0A3A9YDC0-F1
#
_entry.id   AF-A0A3A9YDC0-F1
#
_cell.length_a   1.000
_cell.length_b   1.000
_cell.length_c   1.000
_cell.angle_alpha   90.00
_cell.angle_beta   90.00
_cell.angle_gamma   90.00
#
_symmetry.space_group_name_H-M   'P 1'
#
loop_
_entity.id
_entity.type
_entity.pdbx_description
1 polymer ?
#
loop_
_entity_poly.entity_id
_entity_poly.type
_entity_poly.pdbx_seq_one_letter_code
_entity_poly.pdbx_strand_id
1 'polypeptide(L)' 'GNLDSRAGAEVLDFLRRSVDDLGQTIVMVTHDPVAAAYANRIVFLADGRIVDEMRNPTADQVLDRMRGFDAQGRTS' A
#
# COMPACT_ATOMS: atom_id res chain seq x y z
N GLY A 1 -8.20 12.52 7.77
CA GLY A 1 -7.08 12.85 8.67
C GLY A 1 -6.22 13.89 7.97
N ASN A 2 -5.79 14.92 8.70
CA ASN A 2 -5.32 16.24 8.24
C ASN A 2 -3.96 16.29 7.49
N LEU A 3 -3.62 15.27 6.70
CA LEU A 3 -2.56 15.40 5.69
C LEU A 3 -3.27 15.90 4.43
N ASP A 4 -3.06 17.18 4.13
CA ASP A 4 -3.41 17.74 2.82
C ASP A 4 -2.79 16.83 1.75
N SER A 5 -3.56 16.45 0.73
CA SER A 5 -3.17 15.37 -0.21
C SER A 5 -1.80 15.60 -0.85
N ARG A 6 -1.41 16.87 -1.00
CA ARG A 6 -0.09 17.31 -1.43
C ARG A 6 1.03 16.98 -0.42
N ALA A 7 0.82 17.30 0.86
CA ALA A 7 1.79 17.00 1.91
C ALA A 7 1.97 15.48 2.07
N GLY A 8 0.91 14.70 1.88
CA GLY A 8 0.98 13.24 1.86
C GLY A 8 1.88 12.71 0.73
N ALA A 9 1.74 13.25 -0.48
CA ALA A 9 2.57 12.86 -1.63
C ALA A 9 4.06 13.18 -1.39
N GLU A 10 4.38 14.36 -0.84
CA GLU A 10 5.77 14.73 -0.54
C GLU A 10 6.42 13.79 0.49
N VAL A 11 5.66 13.35 1.50
CA VAL A 11 6.15 12.36 2.47
C VAL A 11 6.40 11.02 1.79
N LEU A 12 5.48 10.53 0.95
CA LEU A 12 5.64 9.26 0.24
C LEU A 12 6.85 9.29 -0.70
N ASP A 13 7.05 10.38 -1.42
CA ASP A 13 8.23 10.61 -2.27
C ASP A 13 9.52 10.57 -1.45
N PHE A 14 9.55 11.22 -0.28
CA PHE A 14 10.71 11.19 0.62
C PHE A 14 11.01 9.78 1.13
N LEU A 15 9.98 9.03 1.55
CA LEU A 15 10.14 7.65 2.01
C LEU A 15 10.66 6.76 0.87
N ARG A 16 10.13 6.93 -0.35
CA ARG A 16 10.59 6.19 -1.53
C ARG A 16 12.06 6.44 -1.83
N ARG A 17 12.49 7.70 -1.83
CA ARG A 17 13.91 8.07 -2.02
C ARG A 17 14.78 7.51 -0.91
N SER A 18 14.30 7.48 0.32
CA SER A 18 15.05 6.89 1.44
C SER A 18 15.32 5.40 1.23
N VAL A 19 14.38 4.67 0.62
CA VAL A 19 14.60 3.26 0.23
C VAL A 19 15.59 3.16 -0.92
N ASP A 20 15.38 3.93 -2.00
CA ASP A 20 16.13 3.80 -3.24
C ASP A 20 17.57 4.33 -3.12
N ASP A 21 17.77 5.47 -2.44
CA ASP A 21 19.06 6.17 -2.39
C ASP A 21 19.87 5.82 -1.14
N LEU A 22 19.20 5.55 -0.01
CA LEU A 22 19.85 5.32 1.29
C LEU A 22 19.84 3.84 1.71
N GLY A 23 19.17 2.97 0.94
CA GLY A 23 19.04 1.54 1.26
C GLY A 23 18.25 1.26 2.54
N GLN A 24 17.43 2.21 3.00
CA GLN A 24 16.62 2.02 4.20
C GLN A 24 15.44 1.09 3.92
N THR A 25 15.09 0.24 4.90
CA THR A 25 13.86 -0.56 4.82
C THR A 25 12.73 0.18 5.52
N ILE A 26 11.62 0.37 4.80
CA ILE A 26 10.42 1.04 5.32
C ILE A 26 9.25 0.07 5.25
N VAL A 27 8.51 -0.01 6.35
CA VAL A 27 7.21 -0.70 6.42
C VAL A 27 6.15 0.36 6.66
N MET A 28 5.15 0.40 5.81
CA MET A 28 3.99 1.27 5.96
C MET A 28 2.70 0.44 5.96
N VAL A 29 1.70 0.94 6.67
CA VAL A 29 0.36 0.36 6.71
C VAL A 29 -0.59 1.41 6.14
N THR A 30 -1.32 1.06 5.08
CA THR A 30 -2.26 1.97 4.44
C THR A 30 -3.43 1.19 3.84
N HIS A 31 -4.58 1.86 3.75
CA HIS A 31 -5.75 1.40 2.99
C HIS A 31 -5.91 2.18 1.68
N ASP A 32 -4.99 3.11 1.39
CA ASP A 32 -4.99 3.88 0.15
C ASP A 32 -4.16 3.15 -0.92
N PRO A 33 -4.77 2.75 -2.06
CA PRO A 33 -4.06 2.08 -3.14
C PRO A 33 -2.96 2.95 -3.77
N VAL A 34 -3.11 4.28 -3.78
CA VAL A 34 -2.09 5.19 -4.32
C VAL A 34 -0.84 5.17 -3.44
N ALA A 35 -1.00 5.31 -2.13
CA ALA A 35 0.12 5.20 -1.19
C ALA A 35 0.78 3.81 -1.23
N ALA A 36 -0.01 2.74 -1.32
CA ALA A 36 0.51 1.38 -1.37
C ALA A 36 1.38 1.12 -2.63
N ALA A 37 1.05 1.76 -3.75
CA ALA A 37 1.79 1.64 -5.01
C ALA A 37 3.23 2.20 -4.95
N TYR A 38 3.57 3.00 -3.92
CA TYR A 38 4.95 3.45 -3.70
C TYR A 38 5.88 2.34 -3.21
N ALA A 39 5.32 1.28 -2.62
CA ALA A 39 6.10 0.17 -2.06
C ALA A 39 6.61 -0.77 -3.17
N ASN A 40 7.76 -1.41 -2.95
CA ASN A 40 8.22 -2.48 -3.84
C ASN A 40 7.39 -3.76 -3.67
N ARG A 41 6.80 -3.96 -2.49
CA ARG A 41 6.02 -5.14 -2.12
C ARG A 41 4.87 -4.76 -1.19
N ILE A 42 3.70 -5.32 -1.44
CA ILE A 42 2.52 -5.25 -0.57
C ILE A 42 2.21 -6.64 -0.04
N VAL A 43 1.89 -6.72 1.24
CA VAL A 43 1.36 -7.93 1.88
C VAL A 43 -0.06 -7.60 2.33
N PHE A 44 -1.03 -8.39 1.88
CA PHE A 44 -2.43 -8.23 2.24
C PHE A 44 -2.76 -9.09 3.46
N LEU A 45 -3.39 -8.47 4.45
CA LEU A 45 -3.78 -9.10 5.71
C LEU A 45 -5.30 -9.14 5.84
N ALA A 46 -5.84 -10.29 6.24
CA ALA A 46 -7.22 -10.45 6.68
C ALA A 46 -7.25 -11.40 7.89
N ASP A 47 -8.02 -11.04 8.93
CA ASP A 47 -8.15 -11.83 10.16
C ASP A 47 -6.82 -12.30 10.78
N GLY A 48 -5.83 -11.40 10.79
CA GLY A 48 -4.49 -11.68 11.33
C GLY A 48 -3.64 -12.64 10.49
N ARG A 49 -4.09 -12.98 9.28
CA ARG A 49 -3.38 -13.88 8.35
C ARG A 49 -2.99 -13.15 7.08
N ILE A 50 -1.84 -13.53 6.53
CA ILE A 50 -1.44 -13.13 5.17
C ILE A 50 -2.33 -13.88 4.19
N VAL A 51 -3.06 -13.14 3.37
CA VAL A 51 -3.96 -13.70 2.37
C VAL A 51 -3.46 -13.50 0.94
N ASP A 52 -2.54 -12.55 0.71
CA ASP A 52 -1.92 -12.35 -0.59
C ASP A 52 -0.65 -11.48 -0.52
N GLU A 53 0.12 -11.46 -1.61
CA GLU A 53 1.30 -10.62 -1.82
C GLU A 53 1.30 -10.03 -3.24
N MET A 54 1.75 -8.78 -3.39
CA MET A 54 1.97 -8.14 -4.69
C MET A 54 3.36 -7.50 -4.75
N ARG A 55 4.05 -7.64 -5.88
CA ARG A 55 5.36 -7.03 -6.13
C ARG A 55 5.28 -6.04 -7.28
N ASN A 56 6.04 -4.95 -7.19
CA ASN A 56 6.01 -3.84 -8.13
C ASN A 56 4.56 -3.37 -8.44
N PRO A 57 3.77 -3.07 -7.39
CA PRO A 57 2.35 -2.75 -7.53
C PRO A 57 2.11 -1.46 -8.32
N THR A 58 1.02 -1.42 -9.08
CA THR A 58 0.39 -0.17 -9.53
C THR A 58 -0.86 0.14 -8.70
N ALA A 59 -1.25 1.42 -8.62
CA ALA A 59 -2.43 1.82 -7.86
C ALA A 59 -3.71 1.09 -8.32
N ASP A 60 -3.86 0.90 -9.63
CA ASP A 60 -5.01 0.18 -10.21
C ASP A 60 -5.02 -1.30 -9.78
N GLN A 61 -3.87 -1.98 -9.82
CA GLN A 61 -3.76 -3.37 -9.37
C GLN A 61 -4.12 -3.52 -7.90
N VAL A 62 -3.68 -2.57 -7.06
CA VAL A 62 -3.99 -2.58 -5.63
C VAL A 62 -5.48 -2.34 -5.40
N LEU A 63 -6.07 -1.36 -6.09
CA LEU A 63 -7.49 -1.05 -5.99
C LEU A 63 -8.36 -2.26 -6.38
N ASP A 64 -8.06 -2.88 -7.52
CA ASP A 64 -8.77 -4.07 -7.98
C ASP A 64 -8.64 -5.21 -6.97
N ARG A 65 -7.45 -5.38 -6.38
CA ARG A 65 -7.24 -6.43 -5.39
C ARG A 65 -8.01 -6.20 -4.10
N MET A 66 -8.05 -4.96 -3.61
CA MET A 66 -8.81 -4.56 -2.42
C MET A 66 -10.31 -4.78 -2.61
N ARG A 67 -10.85 -4.39 -3.78
CA ARG A 67 -12.26 -4.65 -4.13
C ARG A 67 -12.60 -6.14 -4.10
N GLY A 68 -11.67 -6.99 -4.56
CA GLY A 68 -11.84 -8.44 -4.50
C GLY A 68 -12.01 -8.98 -3.07
N PHE A 69 -11.31 -8.39 -2.09
CA PHE A 69 -11.44 -8.79 -0.69
C PHE A 69 -12.72 -8.27 -0.04
N ASP A 70 -13.14 -7.03 -0.31
CA ASP A 70 -14.40 -6.48 0.21
C ASP A 70 -15.62 -7.31 -0.22
N ALA A 71 -15.58 -7.83 -1.46
CA ALA A 71 -16.63 -8.72 -1.97
C ALA A 71 -16.65 -10.08 -1.26
N GLN A 72 -15.49 -10.62 -0.89
CA GLN A 72 -15.36 -11.91 -0.18
C GLN A 72 -15.70 -11.80 1.32
N GLY A 73 -15.44 -10.65 1.94
CA GLY A 73 -15.76 -10.41 3.35
C GLY A 73 -17.25 -10.20 3.63
N ARG A 74 -18.06 -9.85 2.62
CA ARG A 74 -19.53 -9.66 2.75
C ARG A 74 -20.34 -10.95 2.63
N THR A 75 -19.72 -12.03 2.19
CA THR A 75 -20.38 -13.33 1.99
C THR A 75 -20.09 -14.35 3.10
N SER A 76 -19.37 -13.93 4.15
CA SER A 76 -19.01 -14.77 5.31
C SER A 76 -19.79 -14.42 6.56
#